data_AF-A0A8J7WCP4-F1
#
_entry.id   AF-A0A8J7WCP4-F1
#
_cell.length_a   1.000
_cell.length_b   1.000
_cell.length_c   1.000
_cell.angle_alpha   90.00
_cell.angle_beta   90.00
_cell.angle_gamma   90.00
#
_symmetry.space_group_name_H-M   'P 1'
#
loop_
_entity.id
_entity.type
_entity.pdbx_description
1 polymer ?
#
loop_
_entity_poly.entity_id
_entity_poly.type
_entity_poly.pdbx_seq_one_letter_code
_entity_poly.pdbx_strand_id
1 'polypeptide(L)'
;MTALKKHLKSEEILSTRGTTAALTGDAVEAFTSWSGPAAGDLASGCSVEAFTSWSGPARGERGTGDNVEAFTSWSGPSTTARDAGDAVEAFTSWSGPARGERSTGDNVEAFTSWSGPSTTARDAGDAVEAFTSWSGPARGERGTGDNVEAFTSWSGPVKA
;
A
#
# COMPACT_ATOMS: atom_id res chain seq x y z
N MET A 1 -49.95 4.12 -27.85
CA MET A 1 -49.01 3.94 -26.72
C MET A 1 -47.66 3.56 -27.30
N THR A 2 -46.70 4.47 -27.29
CA THR A 2 -45.41 4.30 -27.99
C THR A 2 -44.33 3.97 -26.97
N ALA A 3 -43.75 2.78 -27.06
CA ALA A 3 -42.72 2.31 -26.12
C ALA A 3 -41.34 2.88 -26.49
N LEU A 4 -40.76 3.68 -25.60
CA LEU A 4 -39.40 4.19 -25.69
C LEU A 4 -38.41 3.06 -25.33
N LYS A 5 -37.74 2.52 -26.34
CA LYS A 5 -36.66 1.54 -26.17
C LYS A 5 -35.40 2.29 -25.71
N LYS A 6 -35.12 2.28 -24.41
CA LYS A 6 -33.89 2.85 -23.84
C LYS A 6 -32.69 2.02 -24.32
N HIS A 7 -31.82 2.63 -25.09
CA HIS A 7 -30.55 2.05 -25.50
C HIS A 7 -29.59 2.13 -24.31
N LEU A 8 -29.38 1.02 -23.60
CA LEU A 8 -28.30 0.90 -22.63
C LEU A 8 -26.99 0.82 -23.41
N LYS A 9 -26.23 1.92 -23.42
CA LYS A 9 -24.80 1.88 -23.77
C LYS A 9 -24.11 1.13 -22.65
N SER A 10 -23.70 -0.11 -22.91
CA SER A 10 -22.70 -0.78 -22.09
C SER A 10 -21.36 -0.14 -22.40
N GLU A 11 -20.91 0.78 -21.54
CA GLU A 11 -19.52 1.22 -21.56
C GLU A 11 -18.69 0.05 -21.03
N GLU A 12 -18.00 -0.63 -21.94
CA GLU A 12 -16.96 -1.59 -21.63
C GLU A 12 -15.81 -0.81 -20.96
N ILE A 13 -15.82 -0.74 -19.63
CA ILE A 13 -14.68 -0.24 -18.86
C ILE A 13 -13.57 -1.27 -19.08
N LEU A 14 -12.69 -0.97 -20.03
CA LEU A 14 -11.42 -1.66 -20.22
C LEU A 14 -10.69 -1.69 -18.89
N SER A 15 -10.71 -2.85 -18.22
CA SER A 15 -9.94 -3.11 -17.02
C SER A 15 -8.47 -3.32 -17.43
N THR A 16 -7.80 -2.24 -17.79
CA THR A 16 -6.36 -2.27 -18.04
C THR A 16 -5.66 -2.41 -16.69
N ARG A 17 -4.99 -3.53 -16.47
CA ARG A 17 -4.12 -3.77 -15.32
C ARG A 17 -2.99 -2.74 -15.36
N GLY A 18 -3.01 -1.73 -14.48
CA GLY A 18 -1.94 -0.75 -14.35
C GLY A 18 -0.76 -1.40 -13.65
N THR A 19 0.28 -1.79 -14.40
CA THR A 19 1.52 -2.34 -13.85
C THR A 19 2.71 -1.73 -14.58
N THR A 20 3.60 -1.08 -13.86
CA THR A 20 4.89 -0.59 -14.38
C THR A 20 6.05 -1.25 -13.67
N ALA A 21 7.12 -1.54 -14.40
CA ALA A 21 8.34 -2.12 -13.86
C ALA A 21 9.54 -1.29 -14.35
N ALA A 22 10.33 -0.75 -13.43
CA ALA A 22 11.59 -0.08 -13.72
C ALA A 22 12.76 -0.91 -13.17
N LEU A 23 13.74 -1.18 -14.03
CA LEU A 23 14.88 -2.03 -13.68
C LEU A 23 15.98 -1.25 -12.93
N THR A 24 16.20 0.02 -13.28
CA THR A 24 17.21 0.89 -12.66
C THR A 24 16.91 2.35 -12.96
N GLY A 25 17.06 3.24 -11.99
CA GLY A 25 17.00 4.70 -12.17
C GLY A 25 15.90 5.37 -11.33
N ASP A 26 15.74 6.67 -11.49
CA ASP A 26 14.75 7.43 -10.74
C ASP A 26 13.38 7.40 -11.45
N ALA A 27 12.31 7.19 -10.69
CA ALA A 27 10.95 7.10 -11.21
C ALA A 27 9.98 8.02 -10.45
N VAL A 28 8.99 8.56 -11.16
CA VAL A 28 7.86 9.26 -10.55
C VAL A 28 6.60 8.79 -11.26
N GLU A 29 5.78 8.00 -10.57
CA GLU A 29 4.62 7.36 -11.18
C GLU A 29 3.35 7.52 -10.33
N ALA A 30 2.20 7.54 -10.99
CA ALA A 30 0.91 7.53 -10.31
C ALA A 30 -0.09 6.66 -11.07
N PHE A 31 -0.71 5.72 -10.37
CA PHE A 31 -1.69 4.79 -10.94
C PHE A 31 -3.01 4.90 -10.21
N THR A 32 -4.08 4.93 -10.99
CA THR A 32 -5.44 4.84 -10.47
C THR A 32 -6.19 3.75 -11.22
N SER A 33 -6.81 2.83 -10.48
CA SER A 33 -7.61 1.76 -11.04
C SER A 33 -8.98 1.70 -10.37
N TRP A 34 -10.03 1.49 -11.18
CA TRP A 34 -11.39 1.34 -10.68
C TRP A 34 -11.70 -0.09 -10.23
N SER A 35 -11.23 -1.09 -10.98
CA SER A 35 -11.59 -2.49 -10.70
C SER A 35 -10.41 -3.45 -10.68
N GLY A 36 -9.29 -3.08 -11.31
CA GLY A 36 -8.06 -3.86 -11.31
C GLY A 36 -7.11 -3.46 -10.19
N PRO A 37 -6.01 -4.20 -10.00
CA PRO A 37 -4.92 -3.80 -9.12
C PRO A 37 -4.24 -2.52 -9.64
N ALA A 38 -3.72 -1.71 -8.72
CA ALA A 38 -2.76 -0.64 -9.00
C ALA A 38 -1.41 -1.08 -8.43
N ALA A 39 -0.43 -1.38 -9.28
CA ALA A 39 0.86 -1.90 -8.82
C ALA A 39 2.05 -1.40 -9.62
N GLY A 40 3.23 -1.41 -9.02
CA GLY A 40 4.49 -1.15 -9.71
C GLY A 40 5.65 -1.87 -9.03
N ASP A 41 6.71 -2.13 -9.79
CA ASP A 41 7.92 -2.86 -9.37
C ASP A 41 9.19 -2.04 -9.71
N LEU A 42 10.12 -1.89 -8.77
CA LEU A 42 11.40 -1.19 -9.00
C LEU A 42 12.53 -2.01 -8.41
N ALA A 43 13.47 -2.45 -9.25
CA ALA A 43 14.59 -3.25 -8.78
C ALA A 43 15.67 -2.40 -8.08
N SER A 44 15.93 -1.19 -8.57
CA SER A 44 16.91 -0.28 -7.97
C SER A 44 16.67 1.19 -8.35
N GLY A 45 16.95 2.14 -7.44
CA GLY A 45 16.90 3.59 -7.70
C GLY A 45 15.97 4.33 -6.74
N CYS A 46 15.79 5.63 -6.94
CA CYS A 46 14.91 6.43 -6.09
C CYS A 46 13.54 6.64 -6.75
N SER A 47 12.46 6.61 -5.97
CA SER A 47 11.12 6.70 -6.55
C SER A 47 10.14 7.51 -5.72
N VAL A 48 9.22 8.19 -6.40
CA VAL A 48 8.06 8.83 -5.78
C VAL A 48 6.79 8.30 -6.45
N GLU A 49 6.01 7.49 -5.73
CA GLU A 49 4.90 6.76 -6.33
C GLU A 49 3.59 6.84 -5.56
N ALA A 50 2.48 6.85 -6.30
CA ALA A 50 1.15 6.81 -5.73
C ALA A 50 0.26 5.78 -6.45
N PHE A 51 -0.24 4.80 -5.71
CA PHE A 51 -1.13 3.76 -6.24
C PHE A 51 -2.49 3.85 -5.56
N THR A 52 -3.53 4.13 -6.35
CA THR A 52 -4.91 4.18 -5.89
C THR A 52 -5.73 3.11 -6.57
N SER A 53 -6.47 2.33 -5.80
CA SER A 53 -7.39 1.34 -6.33
C SER A 53 -8.74 1.41 -5.61
N TRP A 54 -9.83 1.36 -6.38
CA TRP A 54 -11.16 1.31 -5.79
C TRP A 54 -11.50 -0.12 -5.36
N SER A 55 -11.55 -1.09 -6.27
CA SER A 55 -11.91 -2.47 -5.89
C SER A 55 -10.75 -3.44 -5.78
N GLY A 56 -9.64 -3.20 -6.46
CA GLY A 56 -8.46 -4.09 -6.47
C GLY A 56 -7.43 -3.74 -5.38
N PRO A 57 -6.35 -4.54 -5.25
CA PRO A 57 -5.24 -4.23 -4.36
C PRO A 57 -4.38 -3.07 -4.88
N ALA A 58 -3.74 -2.33 -3.96
CA ALA A 58 -2.66 -1.38 -4.25
C ALA A 58 -1.33 -1.99 -3.77
N ARG A 59 -0.34 -2.21 -4.64
CA ARG A 59 0.90 -2.94 -4.30
C ARG A 59 2.19 -2.33 -4.86
N GLY A 60 3.28 -2.37 -4.08
CA GLY A 60 4.63 -2.07 -4.54
C GLY A 60 5.62 -3.19 -4.17
N GLU A 61 6.48 -3.60 -5.10
CA GLU A 61 7.63 -4.49 -4.81
C GLU A 61 8.96 -3.86 -5.19
N ARG A 62 9.91 -3.84 -4.26
CA ARG A 62 11.10 -3.00 -4.38
C ARG A 62 12.38 -3.75 -3.99
N GLY A 63 13.38 -3.73 -4.85
CA GLY A 63 14.69 -4.29 -4.53
C GLY A 63 15.46 -3.33 -3.61
N THR A 64 16.10 -2.32 -4.21
CA THR A 64 17.01 -1.40 -3.49
C THR A 64 16.74 0.08 -3.81
N GLY A 65 17.10 0.99 -2.91
CA GLY A 65 17.09 2.45 -3.16
C GLY A 65 16.34 3.24 -2.10
N ASP A 66 15.96 4.49 -2.40
CA ASP A 66 15.26 5.37 -1.45
C ASP A 66 13.94 5.89 -2.03
N ASN A 67 12.80 5.64 -1.37
CA ASN A 67 11.49 5.92 -1.97
C ASN A 67 10.52 6.70 -1.08
N VAL A 68 9.57 7.38 -1.72
CA VAL A 68 8.40 7.98 -1.07
C VAL A 68 7.14 7.44 -1.75
N GLU A 69 6.31 6.71 -1.01
CA GLU A 69 5.21 5.96 -1.63
C GLU A 69 3.88 6.11 -0.88
N ALA A 70 2.78 6.11 -1.62
CA ALA A 70 1.43 6.12 -1.07
C ALA A 70 0.53 5.08 -1.74
N PHE A 71 -0.03 4.17 -0.95
CA PHE A 71 -0.93 3.13 -1.41
C PHE A 71 -2.31 3.32 -0.80
N THR A 72 -3.30 3.58 -1.63
CA THR A 72 -4.69 3.74 -1.23
C THR A 72 -5.56 2.68 -1.89
N SER A 73 -6.30 1.94 -1.08
CA SER A 73 -7.28 0.98 -1.57
C SER A 73 -8.62 1.14 -0.86
N TRP A 74 -9.71 1.12 -1.61
CA TRP A 74 -11.04 1.15 -1.00
C TRP A 74 -11.45 -0.26 -0.55
N SER A 75 -11.50 -1.24 -1.46
CA SER A 75 -11.95 -2.60 -1.08
C SER A 75 -10.84 -3.62 -0.94
N GLY A 76 -9.73 -3.47 -1.67
CA GLY A 76 -8.60 -4.39 -1.66
C GLY A 76 -7.58 -4.09 -0.56
N PRO A 77 -6.55 -4.96 -0.40
CA PRO A 77 -5.42 -4.68 0.47
C PRO A 77 -4.50 -3.58 -0.11
N SER A 78 -3.82 -2.86 0.77
CA SER A 78 -2.70 -1.96 0.43
C SER A 78 -1.40 -2.56 0.98
N THR A 79 -0.45 -2.95 0.12
CA THR A 79 0.75 -3.71 0.54
C THR A 79 2.05 -3.26 -0.12
N THR A 80 3.16 -3.20 0.62
CA THR A 80 4.51 -3.17 0.04
C THR A 80 5.37 -4.34 0.49
N ALA A 81 6.36 -4.67 -0.33
CA ALA A 81 7.50 -5.50 0.04
C ALA A 81 8.79 -4.86 -0.49
N ARG A 82 9.82 -4.78 0.34
CA ARG A 82 11.10 -4.17 -0.04
C ARG A 82 12.30 -4.96 0.51
N ASP A 83 13.43 -5.01 -0.22
CA ASP A 83 14.67 -5.71 0.19
C ASP A 83 15.75 -4.84 0.90
N ALA A 84 16.16 -3.67 0.35
CA ALA A 84 17.10 -2.74 1.01
C ALA A 84 16.95 -1.23 0.68
N GLY A 85 17.36 -0.33 1.59
CA GLY A 85 17.28 1.14 1.48
C GLY A 85 16.09 1.83 2.17
N ASP A 86 16.05 3.16 2.12
CA ASP A 86 15.21 3.97 3.01
C ASP A 86 13.86 4.31 2.37
N ALA A 87 12.83 4.54 3.17
CA ALA A 87 11.51 4.85 2.63
C ALA A 87 10.61 5.67 3.55
N VAL A 88 9.75 6.47 2.93
CA VAL A 88 8.61 7.10 3.59
C VAL A 88 7.34 6.59 2.93
N GLU A 89 6.54 5.80 3.63
CA GLU A 89 5.41 5.08 3.04
C GLU A 89 4.10 5.32 3.80
N ALA A 90 3.01 5.50 3.06
CA ALA A 90 1.67 5.61 3.63
C ALA A 90 0.71 4.60 3.00
N PHE A 91 0.09 3.78 3.84
CA PHE A 91 -0.87 2.76 3.45
C PHE A 91 -2.23 3.12 4.00
N THR A 92 -3.20 3.25 3.13
CA THR A 92 -4.59 3.44 3.50
C THR A 92 -5.43 2.35 2.86
N SER A 93 -6.22 1.65 3.67
CA SER A 93 -7.20 0.69 3.20
C SER A 93 -8.53 0.89 3.91
N TRP A 94 -9.63 0.93 3.17
CA TRP A 94 -10.95 1.00 3.79
C TRP A 94 -11.40 -0.39 4.25
N SER A 95 -11.52 -1.37 3.36
CA SER A 95 -12.03 -2.69 3.74
C SER A 95 -10.94 -3.76 3.91
N GLY A 96 -9.81 -3.65 3.20
CA GLY A 96 -8.73 -4.62 3.24
C GLY A 96 -7.66 -4.34 4.30
N PRO A 97 -6.66 -5.22 4.45
CA PRO A 97 -5.49 -4.97 5.29
C PRO A 97 -4.59 -3.86 4.71
N ALA A 98 -3.86 -3.17 5.59
CA ALA A 98 -2.74 -2.32 5.25
C ALA A 98 -1.44 -2.98 5.77
N ARG A 99 -0.50 -3.31 4.87
CA ARG A 99 0.70 -4.09 5.23
C ARG A 99 2.02 -3.59 4.62
N GLY A 100 3.09 -3.60 5.41
CA GLY A 100 4.47 -3.43 4.95
C GLY A 100 5.31 -4.68 5.28
N GLU A 101 6.26 -5.01 4.41
CA GLU A 101 7.28 -6.03 4.66
C GLU A 101 8.66 -5.53 4.20
N ARG A 102 9.66 -5.72 5.06
CA ARG A 102 10.98 -5.11 4.85
C ARG A 102 12.11 -5.96 5.41
N SER A 103 13.17 -6.12 4.62
CA SER A 103 14.41 -6.69 5.15
C SER A 103 15.35 -5.65 5.79
N THR A 104 15.77 -4.58 5.09
CA THR A 104 16.77 -3.63 5.65
C THR A 104 16.53 -2.16 5.28
N GLY A 105 16.85 -1.21 6.17
CA GLY A 105 16.87 0.24 5.88
C GLY A 105 16.05 1.06 6.88
N ASP A 106 16.15 2.39 6.80
CA ASP A 106 15.53 3.32 7.75
C ASP A 106 14.24 3.93 7.18
N ASN A 107 13.11 3.79 7.89
CA ASN A 107 11.81 4.22 7.34
C ASN A 107 10.93 5.03 8.28
N VAL A 108 9.99 5.76 7.66
CA VAL A 108 8.84 6.36 8.32
C VAL A 108 7.57 5.84 7.65
N GLU A 109 6.72 5.13 8.39
CA GLU A 109 5.58 4.42 7.82
C GLU A 109 4.27 4.73 8.57
N ALA A 110 3.19 4.83 7.82
CA ALA A 110 1.85 4.98 8.37
C ALA A 110 0.88 3.96 7.76
N PHE A 111 0.30 3.10 8.60
CA PHE A 111 -0.67 2.09 8.21
C PHE A 111 -2.04 2.45 8.76
N THR A 112 -2.98 2.75 7.89
CA THR A 112 -4.37 3.06 8.25
C THR A 112 -5.31 2.05 7.61
N SER A 113 -6.12 1.40 8.44
CA SER A 113 -7.15 0.48 7.99
C SER A 113 -8.47 0.73 8.70
N TRP A 114 -9.58 0.76 7.97
CA TRP A 114 -10.89 0.87 8.60
C TRP A 114 -11.40 -0.50 9.08
N SER A 115 -11.47 -1.49 8.21
CA SER A 115 -12.02 -2.81 8.59
C SER A 115 -10.97 -3.91 8.72
N GLY A 116 -9.86 -3.82 7.99
CA GLY A 116 -8.79 -4.83 8.00
C GLY A 116 -7.73 -4.58 9.07
N PRO A 117 -6.77 -5.51 9.22
CA PRO A 117 -5.62 -5.30 10.08
C PRO A 117 -4.63 -4.27 9.50
N SER A 118 -3.90 -3.59 10.38
CA SER A 118 -2.77 -2.72 10.02
C SER A 118 -1.49 -3.36 10.57
N THR A 119 -0.59 -3.79 9.70
CA THR A 119 0.58 -4.60 10.12
C THR A 119 1.87 -4.23 9.41
N THR A 120 3.00 -4.37 10.08
CA THR A 120 4.31 -4.40 9.42
C THR A 120 5.16 -5.59 9.88
N ALA A 121 6.15 -5.95 9.08
CA ALA A 121 7.21 -6.86 9.47
C ALA A 121 8.57 -6.35 8.95
N ARG A 122 9.55 -6.23 9.84
CA ARG A 122 10.89 -5.69 9.55
C ARG A 122 12.00 -6.60 10.06
N ASP A 123 13.02 -6.90 9.26
CA ASP A 123 14.19 -7.66 9.76
C ASP A 123 15.24 -6.75 10.42
N ALA A 124 15.62 -5.64 9.79
CA ALA A 124 16.62 -4.70 10.32
C ALA A 124 16.43 -3.24 9.87
N GLY A 125 16.98 -2.31 10.67
CA GLY A 125 16.98 -0.86 10.42
C GLY A 125 16.13 -0.09 11.43
N ASP A 126 16.23 1.23 11.38
CA ASP A 126 15.51 2.12 12.29
C ASP A 126 14.17 2.53 11.68
N ALA A 127 13.12 2.65 12.49
CA ALA A 127 11.82 3.06 11.95
C ALA A 127 10.98 3.90 12.90
N VAL A 128 10.14 4.75 12.30
CA VAL A 128 9.04 5.43 12.98
C VAL A 128 7.73 5.01 12.32
N GLU A 129 6.89 4.29 13.05
CA GLU A 129 5.71 3.64 12.48
C GLU A 129 4.45 3.99 13.25
N ALA A 130 3.37 4.26 12.52
CA ALA A 130 2.06 4.51 13.09
C ALA A 130 1.03 3.55 12.51
N PHE A 131 0.37 2.79 13.37
CA PHE A 131 -0.68 1.85 13.00
C PHE A 131 -2.01 2.35 13.53
N THR A 132 -2.95 2.62 12.62
CA THR A 132 -4.32 2.97 12.95
C THR A 132 -5.25 1.91 12.37
N SER A 133 -6.11 1.36 13.22
CA SER A 133 -7.16 0.43 12.80
C SER A 133 -8.48 0.74 13.49
N TRP A 134 -9.58 0.75 12.75
CA TRP A 134 -10.90 0.92 13.37
C TRP A 134 -11.46 -0.41 13.90
N SER A 135 -11.42 -1.46 13.09
CA SER A 135 -12.06 -2.75 13.45
C SER A 135 -11.10 -3.93 13.49
N GLY A 136 -9.95 -3.84 12.81
CA GLY A 136 -8.94 -4.90 12.76
C GLY A 136 -7.84 -4.75 13.81
N PRO A 137 -6.97 -5.75 13.98
CA PRO A 137 -5.81 -5.63 14.84
C PRO A 137 -4.76 -4.67 14.26
N ALA A 138 -3.97 -4.06 15.14
CA ALA A 138 -2.81 -3.26 14.76
C ALA A 138 -1.54 -3.95 15.31
N ARG A 139 -0.56 -4.26 14.45
CA ARG A 139 0.64 -5.04 14.83
C ARG A 139 1.94 -4.62 14.17
N GLY A 140 2.99 -4.45 14.96
CA GLY A 140 4.38 -4.40 14.51
C GLY A 140 5.11 -5.71 14.80
N GLU A 141 5.97 -6.16 13.89
CA GLU A 141 6.97 -7.19 14.15
C GLU A 141 8.33 -6.70 13.66
N ARG A 142 9.36 -6.79 14.51
CA ARG A 142 10.69 -6.29 14.17
C ARG A 142 11.81 -7.21 14.63
N GLY A 143 12.90 -7.21 13.86
CA GLY A 143 14.20 -7.75 14.23
C GLY A 143 15.06 -6.68 14.92
N THR A 144 16.11 -6.18 14.27
CA THR A 144 17.15 -5.33 14.90
C THR A 144 17.11 -3.86 14.46
N GLY A 145 17.19 -2.92 15.40
CA GLY A 145 17.26 -1.47 15.13
C GLY A 145 16.47 -0.65 16.15
N ASP A 146 16.62 0.67 16.11
CA ASP A 146 15.91 1.61 16.97
C ASP A 146 14.56 1.98 16.35
N ASN A 147 13.48 1.74 17.09
CA ASN A 147 12.13 1.86 16.55
C ASN A 147 11.19 2.63 17.48
N VAL A 148 10.37 3.50 16.90
CA VAL A 148 9.28 4.21 17.57
C VAL A 148 7.97 3.81 16.91
N GLU A 149 7.14 3.08 17.65
CA GLU A 149 5.85 2.60 17.15
C GLU A 149 4.70 3.22 17.93
N ALA A 150 3.65 3.64 17.22
CA ALA A 150 2.40 4.11 17.80
C ALA A 150 1.23 3.28 17.27
N PHE A 151 0.39 2.78 18.17
CA PHE A 151 -0.76 1.96 17.81
C PHE A 151 -2.05 2.57 18.30
N THR A 152 -3.01 2.72 17.39
CA THR A 152 -4.37 3.14 17.67
C THR A 152 -5.32 2.08 17.13
N SER A 153 -6.10 1.46 18.00
CA SER A 153 -7.16 0.55 17.60
C SER A 153 -8.45 0.86 18.35
N TRP A 154 -9.55 1.00 17.62
CA TRP A 154 -10.85 1.27 18.25
C TRP A 154 -11.52 0.00 18.77
N SER A 155 -11.51 -1.07 17.97
CA SER A 155 -12.26 -2.30 18.28
C SER A 155 -11.40 -3.56 18.24
N GLY A 156 -10.21 -3.52 17.63
CA GLY A 156 -9.31 -4.65 17.49
C GLY A 156 -8.18 -4.68 18.52
N PRO A 157 -7.51 -5.82 18.72
CA PRO A 157 -6.37 -5.90 19.63
C PRO A 157 -5.15 -5.19 19.06
N VAL A 158 -4.31 -4.66 19.96
CA VAL A 158 -3.03 -4.01 19.62
C VAL A 158 -1.88 -4.90 20.09
N LYS A 159 -0.84 -5.06 19.26
CA LYS A 159 0.41 -5.74 19.63
C LYS A 159 1.62 -5.01 19.06
N ALA A 160 2.53 -4.61 19.94
CA ALA A 160 3.88 -4.18 19.56
C ALA A 160 4.87 -5.35 19.60
#